data_AF-A0A8X6JU58-F1
#
_entry.id   AF-A0A8X6JU58-F1
#
_cell.length_a   1.000
_cell.length_b   1.000
_cell.length_c   1.000
_cell.angle_alpha   90.00
_cell.angle_beta   90.00
_cell.angle_gamma   90.00
#
_symmetry.space_group_name_H-M   'P 1'
#
loop_
_entity.id
_entity.type
_entity.pdbx_description
1 polymer ?
#
loop_
_entity_poly.entity_id
_entity_poly.type
_entity_poly.pdbx_seq_one_letter_code
_entity_poly.pdbx_strand_id
1 'polypeptide(L)'
;MFCFKTFSCVFIVVVISFYYEELSRLRNWKSSDREHTTLAIGVLSGRENFELRKAVRSTWLRKNSSKSRVKTWFVLGNSSCEIPPEYRLDLYSCEKWSINISDLQEKFYTAYQVKNTSYLINSEKLFYQGFTFQVNYPVVITKLGILSSLLLQNSDIKVAVMDVQSKEIIVQALISSNKTNNVHGYVYANVDTIMLLPKNYEGLILVEGYLKETASSNTVWNNGGGVITFKRVYPTSEHLESKKYSSNLNVASSIGFYIPDVENLKRIANNEELVTKKWLLHLEELNKRLRIEIEEKNDIFIASVMDTYRSLPAKLLEFYKWLHLNYDFTFVLKTDDDSVLDISRLLKQLMEDSRLKYGQPWLWSNFRKNWPVNYIGKWTDYDYQSSVYPTFPCGAAYVMSRQIVQWLVLNAETLHNYQGEDVSMGIWLSAINPEFIEDENFECDVRCHHKSYNRAQLGYDEIIKVWSYYKNCQNLCSCD
;
A
#
# COMPACT_ATOMS: atom_id res chain seq x y z
N MET A 1 33.69 -31.68 27.58
CA MET A 1 32.79 -31.17 26.51
C MET A 1 31.42 -31.87 26.52
N PHE A 2 30.83 -32.10 27.70
CA PHE A 2 29.52 -32.78 27.84
C PHE A 2 28.46 -31.97 28.62
N CYS A 3 28.83 -30.87 29.29
CA CYS A 3 27.90 -30.04 30.07
C CYS A 3 27.11 -28.98 29.27
N PHE A 4 27.57 -28.59 28.07
CA PHE A 4 26.91 -27.52 27.30
C PHE A 4 25.71 -28.03 26.48
N LYS A 5 25.66 -29.32 26.13
CA LYS A 5 24.54 -29.90 25.35
C LYS A 5 23.28 -30.11 26.21
N THR A 6 23.43 -30.44 27.49
CA THR A 6 22.30 -30.66 28.40
C THR A 6 21.58 -29.37 28.76
N PHE A 7 22.31 -28.27 29.00
CA PHE A 7 21.70 -26.97 29.28
C PHE A 7 20.89 -26.42 28.10
N SER A 8 21.38 -26.59 26.87
CA SER A 8 20.66 -26.13 25.68
C SER A 8 19.39 -26.96 25.43
N CYS A 9 19.43 -28.28 25.62
CA CYS A 9 18.23 -29.12 25.56
C CYS A 9 17.21 -28.79 26.66
N VAL A 10 17.64 -28.53 27.89
CA VAL A 10 16.73 -28.15 28.99
C VAL A 10 16.09 -26.79 28.71
N PHE A 11 16.85 -25.82 28.17
CA PHE A 11 16.30 -24.50 27.83
C PHE A 11 15.28 -24.60 26.69
N ILE A 12 15.55 -25.41 25.65
CA ILE A 12 14.61 -25.66 24.55
C ILE A 12 13.33 -26.35 25.08
N VAL A 13 13.46 -27.36 25.95
CA VAL A 13 12.31 -28.05 26.54
C VAL A 13 11.50 -27.12 27.45
N VAL A 14 12.13 -26.24 28.23
CA VAL A 14 11.43 -25.27 29.07
C VAL A 14 10.73 -24.20 28.22
N VAL A 15 11.35 -23.70 27.15
CA VAL A 15 10.72 -22.75 26.23
C VAL A 15 9.54 -23.40 25.50
N ILE A 16 9.70 -24.63 25.00
CA ILE A 16 8.60 -25.39 24.38
C ILE A 16 7.49 -25.66 25.40
N SER A 17 7.83 -25.98 26.66
CA SER A 17 6.86 -26.22 27.74
C SER A 17 6.12 -24.95 28.14
N PHE A 18 6.78 -23.79 28.19
CA PHE A 18 6.13 -22.50 28.41
C PHE A 18 5.21 -22.14 27.25
N TYR A 19 5.65 -22.36 26.01
CA TYR A 19 4.82 -22.17 24.81
C TYR A 19 3.61 -23.13 24.82
N TYR A 20 3.80 -24.37 25.24
CA TYR A 20 2.74 -25.35 25.39
C TYR A 20 1.79 -25.00 26.55
N GLU A 21 2.28 -24.44 27.66
CA GLU A 21 1.46 -23.92 28.75
C GLU A 21 0.66 -22.69 28.33
N GLU A 22 1.23 -21.80 27.53
CA GLU A 22 0.55 -20.61 27.02
C GLU A 22 -0.49 -20.98 25.95
N LEU A 23 -0.16 -21.89 25.03
CA LEU A 23 -1.09 -22.51 24.08
C LEU A 23 -2.18 -23.31 24.79
N SER A 24 -1.86 -24.01 25.87
CA SER A 24 -2.85 -24.77 26.65
C SER A 24 -3.70 -23.88 27.56
N ARG A 25 -3.19 -22.73 28.02
CA ARG A 25 -3.99 -21.67 28.66
C ARG A 25 -4.96 -21.01 27.67
N LEU A 26 -4.53 -20.77 26.43
CA LEU A 26 -5.40 -20.32 25.34
C LEU A 26 -6.44 -21.39 24.96
N ARG A 27 -6.06 -22.67 25.00
CA ARG A 27 -6.95 -23.81 24.71
C ARG A 27 -7.92 -24.16 25.84
N ASN A 28 -7.55 -23.90 27.11
CA ASN A 28 -8.36 -24.21 28.30
C ASN A 28 -9.15 -23.00 28.84
N TRP A 29 -9.17 -21.86 28.14
CA TRP A 29 -10.14 -20.80 28.41
C TRP A 29 -11.54 -21.29 28.04
N LYS A 30 -12.22 -21.85 29.05
CA LYS A 30 -13.53 -22.50 29.01
C LYS A 30 -14.53 -21.77 28.09
N SER A 31 -14.94 -22.47 27.04
CA SER A 31 -16.13 -22.19 26.23
C SER A 31 -17.39 -22.73 26.93
N SER A 32 -17.84 -22.08 27.99
CA SER A 32 -19.20 -22.31 28.49
C SER A 32 -19.94 -20.97 28.49
N ASP A 33 -21.03 -20.93 27.70
CA ASP A 33 -22.02 -19.84 27.51
C ASP A 33 -21.82 -18.82 26.37
N ARG A 34 -20.87 -19.00 25.44
CA ARG A 34 -20.82 -18.14 24.23
C ARG A 34 -21.74 -18.67 23.13
N GLU A 35 -22.64 -17.81 22.63
CA GLU A 35 -23.46 -18.09 21.45
C GLU A 35 -22.59 -18.31 20.21
N HIS A 36 -22.71 -19.49 19.59
CA HIS A 36 -21.89 -19.88 18.44
C HIS A 36 -22.25 -19.11 17.16
N THR A 37 -21.25 -18.49 16.53
CA THR A 37 -21.38 -17.70 15.29
C THR A 37 -20.84 -18.49 14.10
N THR A 38 -21.66 -18.94 13.16
CA THR A 38 -21.12 -19.66 11.98
C THR A 38 -20.26 -18.78 11.10
N LEU A 39 -20.69 -17.55 10.79
CA LEU A 39 -19.95 -16.61 9.93
C LEU A 39 -19.76 -15.27 10.63
N ALA A 40 -18.53 -14.90 10.93
CA ALA A 40 -18.19 -13.53 11.33
C ALA A 40 -17.83 -12.72 10.09
N ILE A 41 -18.33 -11.49 9.98
CA ILE A 41 -18.06 -10.59 8.85
C ILE A 41 -17.33 -9.35 9.36
N GLY A 42 -16.14 -9.10 8.85
CA GLY A 42 -15.41 -7.84 9.04
C GLY A 42 -15.53 -6.97 7.80
N VAL A 43 -16.19 -5.82 7.94
CA VAL A 43 -16.32 -4.80 6.89
C VAL A 43 -15.28 -3.72 7.15
N LEU A 44 -14.18 -3.69 6.39
CA LEU A 44 -13.20 -2.62 6.53
C LEU A 44 -13.82 -1.29 6.08
N SER A 45 -13.70 -0.26 6.91
CA SER A 45 -14.30 1.04 6.65
C SER A 45 -13.36 2.16 7.12
N GLY A 46 -13.39 3.30 6.42
CA GLY A 46 -12.71 4.53 6.83
C GLY A 46 -13.55 5.31 7.85
N ARG A 47 -12.92 6.07 8.74
CA ARG A 47 -13.63 6.82 9.80
C ARG A 47 -14.68 7.78 9.23
N GLU A 48 -14.39 8.37 8.08
CA GLU A 48 -15.22 9.32 7.33
C GLU A 48 -16.36 8.67 6.51
N ASN A 49 -16.36 7.35 6.33
CA ASN A 49 -17.28 6.63 5.44
C ASN A 49 -18.70 6.41 6.04
N PHE A 50 -19.28 7.42 6.69
CA PHE A 50 -20.60 7.31 7.33
C PHE A 50 -21.71 6.90 6.34
N GLU A 51 -21.74 7.49 5.14
CA GLU A 51 -22.78 7.19 4.16
C GLU A 51 -22.64 5.77 3.60
N LEU A 52 -21.42 5.28 3.37
CA LEU A 52 -21.20 3.89 2.94
C LEU A 52 -21.64 2.89 4.02
N ARG A 53 -21.25 3.11 5.28
CA ARG A 53 -21.74 2.28 6.40
C ARG A 53 -23.26 2.30 6.50
N LYS A 54 -23.90 3.47 6.33
CA LYS A 54 -25.36 3.61 6.29
C LYS A 54 -25.98 2.85 5.11
N ALA A 55 -25.37 2.90 3.93
CA ALA A 55 -25.81 2.14 2.76
C ALA A 55 -25.77 0.63 3.05
N VAL A 56 -24.64 0.11 3.54
CA VAL A 56 -24.48 -1.29 3.97
C VAL A 56 -25.55 -1.69 4.99
N ARG A 57 -25.74 -0.89 6.05
CA ARG A 57 -26.77 -1.12 7.08
C ARG A 57 -28.19 -1.17 6.51
N SER A 58 -28.50 -0.31 5.55
CA SER A 58 -29.83 -0.22 4.93
C SER A 58 -30.09 -1.30 3.87
N THR A 59 -29.04 -1.99 3.43
CA THR A 59 -29.08 -2.97 2.33
C THR A 59 -28.88 -4.41 2.83
N TRP A 60 -27.70 -4.97 2.57
CA TRP A 60 -27.40 -6.40 2.72
C TRP A 60 -27.14 -6.80 4.18
N LEU A 61 -26.80 -5.87 5.06
CA LEU A 61 -26.64 -6.13 6.49
C LEU A 61 -27.98 -6.42 7.20
N ARG A 62 -29.07 -5.78 6.74
CA ARG A 62 -30.34 -5.66 7.48
C ARG A 62 -31.14 -6.97 7.63
N LYS A 63 -30.70 -8.07 7.03
CA LYS A 63 -31.46 -9.33 6.95
C LYS A 63 -31.13 -10.41 7.98
N ASN A 64 -30.22 -10.17 8.92
CA ASN A 64 -29.75 -11.21 9.85
C ASN A 64 -30.10 -10.99 11.33
N SER A 65 -31.17 -10.27 11.69
CA SER A 65 -31.48 -10.03 13.10
C SER A 65 -32.32 -11.13 13.76
N SER A 66 -31.78 -11.61 14.89
CA SER A 66 -32.46 -12.15 16.09
C SER A 66 -32.37 -13.65 16.38
N LYS A 67 -31.77 -14.47 15.50
CA LYS A 67 -31.28 -15.85 15.80
C LYS A 67 -30.04 -16.22 14.98
N SER A 68 -29.32 -15.24 14.44
CA SER A 68 -28.49 -15.49 13.26
C SER A 68 -27.14 -16.08 13.61
N ARG A 69 -26.79 -17.09 12.81
CA ARG A 69 -25.46 -17.66 12.69
C ARG A 69 -24.42 -16.68 12.13
N VAL A 70 -24.77 -15.40 11.91
CA VAL A 70 -23.91 -14.40 11.27
C VAL A 70 -23.81 -13.15 12.11
N LYS A 71 -22.59 -12.75 12.44
CA LYS A 71 -22.33 -11.47 13.12
C LYS A 71 -21.42 -10.61 12.25
N THR A 72 -21.65 -9.31 12.23
CA THR A 72 -20.96 -8.38 11.32
C THR A 72 -20.49 -7.17 12.10
N TRP A 73 -19.30 -6.66 11.76
CA TRP A 73 -18.73 -5.45 12.34
C TRP A 73 -18.08 -4.60 11.25
N PHE A 74 -18.29 -3.29 11.33
CA PHE A 74 -17.43 -2.32 10.67
C PHE A 74 -16.13 -2.17 11.45
N VAL A 75 -15.00 -2.31 10.77
CA VAL A 75 -13.67 -2.28 11.36
C VAL A 75 -13.00 -0.96 10.99
N LEU A 76 -12.79 -0.10 11.99
CA LEU A 76 -12.19 1.23 11.84
C LEU A 76 -10.90 1.33 12.66
N GLY A 77 -9.96 2.18 12.26
CA GLY A 77 -8.82 2.56 13.10
C GLY A 77 -9.24 3.50 14.23
N ASN A 78 -8.45 3.62 15.29
CA ASN A 78 -8.77 4.41 16.49
C ASN A 78 -8.53 5.92 16.32
N SER A 79 -7.69 6.30 15.37
CA SER A 79 -7.24 7.68 15.18
C SER A 79 -7.19 8.02 13.69
N SER A 80 -7.46 9.28 13.36
CA SER A 80 -7.23 9.81 12.01
C SER A 80 -5.83 10.41 11.93
N CYS A 81 -5.29 10.56 10.72
CA CYS A 81 -4.03 11.27 10.52
C CYS A 81 -4.16 12.77 10.87
N GLU A 82 -3.39 13.23 11.85
CA GLU A 82 -3.38 14.62 12.34
C GLU A 82 -2.70 15.60 11.36
N ILE A 83 -1.97 15.08 10.38
CA ILE A 83 -1.36 15.91 9.33
C ILE A 83 -2.44 16.26 8.29
N PRO A 84 -2.66 17.53 7.95
CA PRO A 84 -3.62 17.89 6.92
C PRO A 84 -3.19 17.35 5.54
N PRO A 85 -4.12 16.95 4.66
CA PRO A 85 -3.78 16.31 3.38
C PRO A 85 -2.77 17.08 2.51
N GLU A 86 -2.79 18.41 2.55
CA GLU A 86 -1.87 19.25 1.77
C GLU A 86 -0.40 19.19 2.28
N TYR A 87 -0.17 18.82 3.54
CA TYR A 87 1.16 18.64 4.15
C TYR A 87 1.56 17.16 4.26
N ARG A 88 0.80 16.24 3.64
CA ARG A 88 1.19 14.83 3.55
C ARG A 88 2.10 14.60 2.36
N LEU A 89 3.02 13.65 2.52
CA LEU A 89 3.88 13.17 1.44
C LEU A 89 3.08 12.39 0.41
N ASP A 90 2.10 11.60 0.83
CA ASP A 90 1.17 10.89 -0.03
C ASP A 90 -0.23 10.79 0.60
N LEU A 91 -1.22 10.34 -0.16
CA LEU A 91 -2.62 10.28 0.27
C LEU A 91 -2.96 9.00 1.07
N TYR A 92 -2.05 8.04 1.11
CA TYR A 92 -2.28 6.68 1.60
C TYR A 92 -1.65 6.44 2.98
N SER A 93 -0.68 7.26 3.37
CA SER A 93 0.04 7.25 4.63
C SER A 93 -0.25 8.50 5.49
N CYS A 94 0.40 8.58 6.65
CA CYS A 94 0.43 9.77 7.50
C CYS A 94 1.86 10.31 7.64
N GLU A 95 2.61 10.37 6.54
CA GLU A 95 3.95 10.92 6.52
C GLU A 95 3.93 12.42 6.20
N LYS A 96 4.68 13.20 6.97
CA LYS A 96 4.78 14.66 6.78
C LYS A 96 5.65 14.99 5.57
N TRP A 97 5.12 15.76 4.64
CA TRP A 97 5.91 16.44 3.63
C TRP A 97 6.68 17.59 4.28
N SER A 98 8.01 17.52 4.22
CA SER A 98 8.90 18.54 4.76
C SER A 98 9.52 19.34 3.62
N ILE A 99 9.39 20.66 3.69
CA ILE A 99 9.95 21.61 2.72
C ILE A 99 10.97 22.53 3.39
N ASN A 100 12.12 22.70 2.75
CA ASN A 100 13.12 23.68 3.13
C ASN A 100 12.99 24.93 2.24
N ILE A 101 12.42 26.00 2.80
CA ILE A 101 12.15 27.26 2.09
C ILE A 101 13.44 28.07 1.88
N SER A 102 14.41 27.99 2.80
CA SER A 102 15.61 28.85 2.74
C SER A 102 16.48 28.57 1.51
N ASP A 103 16.39 27.34 0.98
CA ASP A 103 17.17 26.88 -0.15
C ASP A 103 16.36 26.94 -1.47
N LEU A 104 15.18 27.58 -1.47
CA LEU A 104 14.33 27.67 -2.66
C LEU A 104 14.93 28.62 -3.70
N GLN A 105 15.56 28.04 -4.72
CA GLN A 105 15.93 28.72 -5.96
C GLN A 105 14.79 28.62 -6.98
N GLU A 106 14.83 29.42 -8.05
CA GLU A 106 13.87 29.24 -9.15
C GLU A 106 14.12 27.94 -9.92
N LYS A 107 15.39 27.55 -10.09
CA LYS A 107 15.81 26.43 -10.94
C LYS A 107 16.65 25.44 -10.16
N PHE A 108 16.40 24.16 -10.39
CA PHE A 108 17.08 23.06 -9.73
C PHE A 108 17.57 22.02 -10.75
N TYR A 109 18.56 21.25 -10.31
CA TYR A 109 19.09 20.09 -10.99
C TYR A 109 19.14 18.95 -10.00
N THR A 110 18.54 17.80 -10.31
CA THR A 110 18.37 16.72 -9.31
C THR A 110 19.67 16.05 -8.86
N ALA A 111 20.77 16.25 -9.57
CA ALA A 111 22.05 15.67 -9.23
C ALA A 111 23.21 16.58 -9.64
N TYR A 112 24.28 16.56 -8.84
CA TYR A 112 25.53 17.29 -9.10
C TYR A 112 26.74 16.44 -8.76
N GLN A 113 27.82 16.60 -9.52
CA GLN A 113 29.09 15.91 -9.30
C GLN A 113 29.88 16.55 -8.17
N VAL A 114 30.40 15.74 -7.26
CA VAL A 114 31.37 16.18 -6.24
C VAL A 114 32.77 16.15 -6.84
N LYS A 115 33.47 17.29 -6.78
CA LYS A 115 34.90 17.33 -7.11
C LYS A 115 35.68 16.68 -5.96
N ASN A 116 36.32 15.52 -6.20
CA ASN A 116 37.21 14.90 -5.22
C ASN A 116 38.42 15.82 -4.98
N THR A 117 38.58 16.31 -3.76
CA THR A 117 39.76 17.09 -3.32
C THR A 117 40.85 16.20 -2.71
N SER A 118 40.57 14.92 -2.44
CA SER A 118 41.52 13.97 -1.85
C SER A 118 42.05 12.97 -2.89
N TYR A 119 43.39 12.93 -3.02
CA TYR A 119 44.15 12.02 -3.89
C TYR A 119 44.15 10.54 -3.43
N LEU A 120 43.42 10.21 -2.38
CA LEU A 120 43.49 8.91 -1.73
C LEU A 120 42.25 8.09 -2.08
N ILE A 121 42.48 7.10 -2.95
CA ILE A 121 41.59 6.05 -3.44
C ILE A 121 40.61 6.50 -4.55
N ASN A 122 41.09 6.50 -5.80
CA ASN A 122 40.25 6.44 -7.00
C ASN A 122 39.63 5.03 -7.10
N SER A 123 38.64 4.71 -6.27
CA SER A 123 37.81 3.54 -6.53
C SER A 123 36.82 3.87 -7.64
N GLU A 124 36.79 3.04 -8.67
CA GLU A 124 35.74 3.08 -9.68
C GLU A 124 34.39 2.80 -9.03
N LYS A 125 33.40 3.66 -9.28
CA LYS A 125 32.06 3.58 -8.69
C LYS A 125 31.04 3.28 -9.77
N LEU A 126 30.06 2.44 -9.43
CA LEU A 126 28.91 2.14 -10.25
C LEU A 126 27.87 3.26 -10.20
N PHE A 127 27.18 3.45 -11.32
CA PHE A 127 26.15 4.46 -11.50
C PHE A 127 24.84 3.83 -11.95
N TYR A 128 23.74 4.26 -11.32
CA TYR A 128 22.41 3.90 -11.76
C TYR A 128 22.02 4.79 -12.95
N GLN A 129 21.53 4.18 -14.02
CA GLN A 129 21.14 4.90 -15.24
C GLN A 129 19.88 5.76 -15.04
N GLY A 130 19.02 5.41 -14.09
CA GLY A 130 17.77 6.12 -13.85
C GLY A 130 17.27 6.06 -12.43
N PHE A 131 16.17 6.78 -12.18
CA PHE A 131 15.51 6.82 -10.89
C PHE A 131 14.02 7.16 -11.02
N THR A 132 13.21 6.68 -10.07
CA THR A 132 11.83 7.15 -9.90
C THR A 132 11.78 8.28 -8.89
N PHE A 133 10.88 9.21 -9.15
CA PHE A 133 10.66 10.36 -8.31
C PHE A 133 9.18 10.68 -8.19
N GLN A 134 8.79 11.25 -7.06
CA GLN A 134 7.46 11.80 -6.81
C GLN A 134 7.54 13.31 -6.71
N VAL A 135 6.61 13.99 -7.35
CA VAL A 135 6.45 15.45 -7.29
C VAL A 135 5.58 15.79 -6.08
N ASN A 136 6.10 16.55 -5.13
CA ASN A 136 5.37 16.97 -3.92
C ASN A 136 4.75 18.37 -4.06
N TYR A 137 5.20 19.14 -5.05
CA TYR A 137 4.65 20.42 -5.45
C TYR A 137 4.85 20.60 -6.95
N PRO A 138 3.93 21.23 -7.72
CA PRO A 138 4.05 21.30 -9.17
C PRO A 138 5.43 21.76 -9.65
N VAL A 139 5.99 21.08 -10.65
CA VAL A 139 7.30 21.40 -11.26
C VAL A 139 7.21 21.39 -12.77
N VAL A 140 8.05 22.20 -13.42
CA VAL A 140 8.18 22.21 -14.87
C VAL A 140 9.55 21.67 -15.27
N ILE A 141 9.57 20.58 -16.04
CA ILE A 141 10.81 20.02 -16.58
C ILE A 141 11.23 20.80 -17.82
N THR A 142 12.49 21.23 -17.84
CA THR A 142 13.05 22.04 -18.94
C THR A 142 14.28 21.42 -19.59
N LYS A 143 15.03 20.61 -18.83
CA LYS A 143 16.26 19.98 -19.31
C LYS A 143 16.40 18.58 -18.74
N LEU A 144 17.02 17.70 -19.52
CA LEU A 144 17.51 16.41 -19.04
C LEU A 144 19.02 16.35 -19.23
N GLY A 145 19.69 15.70 -18.30
CA GLY A 145 21.14 15.69 -18.21
C GLY A 145 21.71 14.31 -17.94
N ILE A 146 22.99 14.17 -18.30
CA ILE A 146 23.78 12.95 -18.13
C ILE A 146 25.15 13.32 -17.57
N LEU A 147 25.68 12.50 -16.66
CA LEU A 147 26.98 12.73 -16.05
C LEU A 147 28.08 12.71 -17.13
N SER A 148 28.81 13.82 -17.25
CA SER A 148 29.78 14.01 -18.34
C SER A 148 30.89 12.96 -18.38
N SER A 149 31.32 12.44 -17.23
CA SER A 149 32.38 11.42 -17.14
C SER A 149 31.97 10.05 -17.68
N LEU A 150 30.66 9.77 -17.78
CA LEU A 150 30.13 8.50 -18.27
C LEU A 150 29.88 8.49 -19.79
N LEU A 151 29.90 9.66 -20.43
CA LEU A 151 29.71 9.78 -21.87
C LEU A 151 30.90 9.18 -22.64
N LEU A 152 30.58 8.45 -23.70
CA LEU A 152 31.54 7.98 -24.69
C LEU A 152 31.80 9.08 -25.73
N GLN A 153 32.97 9.07 -26.36
CA GLN A 153 33.26 10.02 -27.44
C GLN A 153 32.41 9.69 -28.67
N ASN A 154 31.83 10.72 -29.29
CA ASN A 154 30.97 10.62 -30.47
C ASN A 154 29.73 9.72 -30.27
N SER A 155 29.17 9.68 -29.06
CA SER A 155 27.89 9.02 -28.78
C SER A 155 26.77 10.02 -28.59
N ASP A 156 25.61 9.73 -29.17
CA ASP A 156 24.35 10.40 -28.86
C ASP A 156 23.56 9.52 -27.89
N ILE A 157 23.15 10.12 -26.77
CA ILE A 157 22.43 9.46 -25.69
C ILE A 157 21.06 10.09 -25.56
N LYS A 158 20.02 9.26 -25.52
CA LYS A 158 18.66 9.71 -25.25
C LYS A 158 18.40 9.60 -23.75
N VAL A 159 17.86 10.66 -23.18
CA VAL A 159 17.37 10.66 -21.79
C VAL A 159 15.88 10.96 -21.85
N ALA A 160 15.08 10.15 -21.18
CA ALA A 160 13.62 10.27 -21.20
C ALA A 160 13.04 10.19 -19.80
N VAL A 161 12.00 10.98 -19.56
CA VAL A 161 11.09 10.82 -18.41
C VAL A 161 9.84 10.15 -18.92
N MET A 162 9.48 9.04 -18.30
CA MET A 162 8.30 8.26 -18.63
C MET A 162 7.29 8.31 -17.50
N ASP A 163 6.02 8.30 -17.87
CA ASP A 163 4.94 7.97 -16.95
C ASP A 163 5.05 6.50 -16.59
N VAL A 164 5.02 6.19 -15.30
CA VAL A 164 5.35 4.83 -14.89
C VAL A 164 4.15 3.89 -14.94
N GLN A 165 2.93 4.43 -15.00
CA GLN A 165 1.71 3.65 -15.19
C GLN A 165 1.51 3.31 -16.67
N SER A 166 1.54 4.30 -17.56
CA SER A 166 1.33 4.08 -19.00
C SER A 166 2.58 3.61 -19.75
N LYS A 167 3.77 3.80 -19.16
CA LYS A 167 5.08 3.58 -19.80
C LYS A 167 5.33 4.49 -21.01
N GLU A 168 4.55 5.55 -21.17
CA GLU A 168 4.72 6.52 -22.25
C GLU A 168 5.82 7.53 -21.91
N ILE A 169 6.56 7.96 -22.93
CA ILE A 169 7.54 9.04 -22.81
C ILE A 169 6.78 10.36 -22.69
N ILE A 170 7.01 11.07 -21.58
CA ILE A 170 6.39 12.35 -21.28
C ILE A 170 7.25 13.51 -21.77
N VAL A 171 8.57 13.42 -21.55
CA VAL A 171 9.56 14.35 -22.08
C VAL A 171 10.86 13.60 -22.38
N GLN A 172 11.59 14.04 -23.40
CA GLN A 172 12.89 13.45 -23.74
C GLN A 172 13.87 14.52 -24.25
N ALA A 173 15.16 14.19 -24.20
CA ALA A 173 16.21 15.01 -24.75
C ALA A 173 17.31 14.13 -25.36
N LEU A 174 17.87 14.59 -26.48
CA LEU A 174 19.04 13.96 -27.12
C LEU A 174 20.31 14.73 -26.74
N ILE A 175 21.22 14.05 -26.07
CA ILE A 175 22.47 14.62 -25.56
C ILE A 175 23.63 14.07 -26.39
N SER A 176 24.40 14.98 -26.99
CA SER A 176 25.58 14.64 -27.79
C SER A 176 26.85 15.01 -27.04
N SER A 177 27.85 14.12 -27.03
CA SER A 177 29.12 14.31 -26.32
C SER A 177 29.89 15.58 -26.72
N ASN A 178 29.62 16.11 -27.91
CA ASN A 178 30.34 17.25 -28.47
C ASN A 178 29.77 18.61 -28.00
N LYS A 179 28.68 18.61 -27.21
CA LYS A 179 28.06 19.83 -26.66
C LYS A 179 28.68 20.20 -25.31
N THR A 180 29.01 21.49 -25.14
CA THR A 180 29.82 22.02 -24.02
C THR A 180 29.03 22.50 -22.80
N ASN A 181 27.72 22.29 -22.73
CA ASN A 181 26.87 22.78 -21.63
C ASN A 181 26.99 21.90 -20.37
N ASN A 182 28.18 21.89 -19.77
CA ASN A 182 28.45 21.22 -18.51
C ASN A 182 28.00 22.10 -17.34
N VAL A 183 26.98 21.65 -16.61
CA VAL A 183 26.46 22.29 -15.40
C VAL A 183 26.59 21.29 -14.26
N HIS A 184 27.35 21.64 -13.23
CA HIS A 184 27.60 20.79 -12.07
C HIS A 184 28.12 19.37 -12.41
N GLY A 185 28.90 19.20 -13.47
CA GLY A 185 29.45 17.91 -13.91
C GLY A 185 28.56 17.14 -14.88
N TYR A 186 27.36 17.63 -15.18
CA TYR A 186 26.39 16.99 -16.08
C TYR A 186 26.27 17.79 -17.38
N VAL A 187 26.13 17.10 -18.51
CA VAL A 187 25.80 17.71 -19.81
C VAL A 187 24.28 17.71 -19.96
N TYR A 188 23.68 18.87 -20.17
CA TYR A 188 22.22 19.02 -20.32
C TYR A 188 21.80 19.37 -21.76
N ALA A 189 20.65 18.83 -22.16
CA ALA A 189 19.91 19.26 -23.34
C ALA A 189 18.49 19.71 -22.94
N ASN A 190 17.93 20.64 -23.71
CA ASN A 190 16.53 21.04 -23.54
C ASN A 190 15.63 19.86 -23.93
N VAL A 191 14.50 19.73 -23.23
CA VAL A 191 13.46 18.77 -23.62
C VAL A 191 12.76 19.20 -24.90
N ASP A 192 12.22 18.23 -25.63
CA ASP A 192 11.41 18.46 -26.83
C ASP A 192 10.07 19.16 -26.53
N THR A 193 9.48 18.85 -25.38
CA THR A 193 8.24 19.47 -24.90
C THR A 193 8.37 19.92 -23.45
N ILE A 194 7.96 21.15 -23.13
CA ILE A 194 7.91 21.64 -21.75
C ILE A 194 6.67 21.04 -21.07
N MET A 195 6.87 20.32 -19.97
CA MET A 195 5.80 19.63 -19.25
C MET A 195 5.68 20.11 -17.80
N LEU A 196 4.46 20.45 -17.40
CA LEU A 196 4.08 20.71 -16.00
C LEU A 196 3.65 19.39 -15.34
N LEU A 197 4.37 18.96 -14.32
CA LEU A 197 4.04 17.78 -13.54
C LEU A 197 3.30 18.21 -12.26
N PRO A 198 2.08 17.70 -11.99
CA PRO A 198 1.31 18.08 -10.80
C PRO A 198 1.84 17.40 -9.53
N LYS A 199 1.36 17.87 -8.35
CA LYS A 199 1.60 17.17 -7.08
C LYS A 199 1.08 15.73 -7.14
N ASN A 200 1.80 14.82 -6.51
CA ASN A 200 1.63 13.35 -6.51
C ASN A 200 1.92 12.68 -7.86
N TYR A 201 2.41 13.40 -8.86
CA TYR A 201 2.90 12.76 -10.08
C TYR A 201 4.15 11.92 -9.76
N GLU A 202 4.18 10.69 -10.24
CA GLU A 202 5.35 9.81 -10.16
C GLU A 202 5.91 9.55 -11.55
N GLY A 203 7.19 9.91 -11.74
CA GLY A 203 7.90 9.74 -13.00
C GLY A 203 9.11 8.84 -12.86
N LEU A 204 9.55 8.28 -13.98
CA LEU A 204 10.79 7.53 -14.11
C LEU A 204 11.68 8.21 -15.14
N ILE A 205 12.87 8.63 -14.73
CA ILE A 205 13.92 9.03 -15.69
C ILE A 205 14.80 7.83 -16.01
N LEU A 206 15.06 7.60 -17.29
CA LEU A 206 15.98 6.58 -17.79
C LEU A 206 16.87 7.13 -18.90
N VAL A 207 18.00 6.45 -19.06
CA VAL A 207 18.97 6.71 -20.12
C VAL A 207 18.91 5.55 -21.10
N GLU A 208 18.73 5.88 -22.39
CA GLU A 208 18.80 4.94 -23.50
C GLU A 208 20.11 5.20 -24.27
N GLY A 209 21.02 4.23 -24.20
CA GLY A 209 22.32 4.28 -24.89
C GLY A 209 23.43 3.64 -24.06
N TYR A 210 24.62 3.54 -24.65
CA TYR A 210 25.79 2.96 -24.00
C TYR A 210 26.56 4.03 -23.21
N LEU A 211 26.70 3.80 -21.90
CA LEU A 211 27.52 4.62 -21.00
C LEU A 211 28.74 3.81 -20.56
N LYS A 212 29.78 4.50 -20.08
CA LYS A 212 30.80 3.84 -19.26
C LYS A 212 30.16 3.29 -17.98
N GLU A 213 30.57 2.11 -17.56
CA GLU A 213 30.01 1.45 -16.37
C GLU A 213 30.40 2.16 -15.06
N THR A 214 31.60 2.76 -15.04
CA THR A 214 32.18 3.35 -13.83
C THR A 214 32.72 4.77 -14.04
N ALA A 215 32.73 5.54 -12.96
CA ALA A 215 33.48 6.79 -12.86
C ALA A 215 34.06 6.99 -11.45
N SER A 216 35.08 7.83 -11.34
CA SER A 216 35.80 8.11 -10.09
C SER A 216 35.13 9.16 -9.19
N SER A 217 34.13 9.88 -9.71
CA SER A 217 33.43 10.93 -8.97
C SER A 217 32.24 10.40 -8.15
N ASN A 218 31.88 11.10 -7.07
CA ASN A 218 30.59 10.94 -6.41
C ASN A 218 29.56 11.90 -6.98
N THR A 219 28.28 11.59 -6.79
CA THR A 219 27.18 12.52 -7.02
C THR A 219 26.44 12.81 -5.74
N VAL A 220 25.86 14.00 -5.65
CA VAL A 220 24.92 14.36 -4.59
C VAL A 220 23.56 14.63 -5.21
N TRP A 221 22.53 14.19 -4.50
CA TRP A 221 21.13 14.36 -4.86
C TRP A 221 20.61 15.71 -4.39
N ASN A 222 19.79 16.34 -5.21
CA ASN A 222 19.10 17.59 -4.90
C ASN A 222 17.60 17.41 -5.13
N ASN A 223 16.86 17.37 -4.04
CA ASN A 223 15.41 17.17 -4.08
C ASN A 223 14.62 18.49 -4.23
N GLY A 224 15.30 19.60 -4.55
CA GLY A 224 14.67 20.92 -4.70
C GLY A 224 14.08 21.45 -3.40
N GLY A 225 14.75 21.23 -2.27
CA GLY A 225 14.23 21.61 -0.94
C GLY A 225 13.04 20.76 -0.48
N GLY A 226 12.82 19.58 -1.06
CA GLY A 226 11.70 18.69 -0.74
C GLY A 226 10.53 18.74 -1.73
N VAL A 227 10.64 19.52 -2.81
CA VAL A 227 9.65 19.58 -3.90
C VAL A 227 9.58 18.26 -4.67
N ILE A 228 10.67 17.50 -4.70
CA ILE A 228 10.71 16.15 -5.26
C ILE A 228 11.09 15.15 -4.16
N THR A 229 10.59 13.93 -4.23
CA THR A 229 11.07 12.80 -3.42
C THR A 229 11.59 11.70 -4.33
N PHE A 230 12.85 11.32 -4.15
CA PHE A 230 13.43 10.16 -4.84
C PHE A 230 12.92 8.86 -4.20
N LYS A 231 12.51 7.90 -5.03
CA LYS A 231 11.88 6.65 -4.55
C LYS A 231 12.80 5.44 -4.78
N ARG A 232 13.22 5.20 -6.02
CA ARG A 232 14.08 4.06 -6.40
C ARG A 232 15.12 4.47 -7.43
N VAL A 233 16.19 3.70 -7.51
CA VAL A 233 17.23 3.81 -8.54
C VAL A 233 17.27 2.55 -9.39
N TYR A 234 17.62 2.71 -10.67
CA TYR A 234 17.53 1.67 -11.70
C TYR A 234 18.88 1.55 -12.41
N PRO A 235 19.53 0.38 -12.41
CA PRO A 235 20.82 0.21 -13.07
C PRO A 235 20.68 0.24 -14.59
N THR A 236 19.58 -0.29 -15.10
CA THR A 236 19.20 -0.30 -16.52
C THR A 236 17.71 0.03 -16.66
N SER A 237 17.21 0.04 -17.90
CA SER A 237 15.77 0.15 -18.17
C SER A 237 14.95 -1.04 -17.63
N GLU A 238 15.61 -2.17 -17.36
CA GLU A 238 14.95 -3.37 -16.82
C GLU A 238 14.79 -3.25 -15.30
N HIS A 239 13.53 -3.12 -14.85
CA HIS A 239 13.19 -2.80 -13.46
C HIS A 239 13.60 -3.84 -12.39
N LEU A 240 14.05 -5.02 -12.82
CA LEU A 240 14.28 -6.20 -11.98
C LEU A 240 15.36 -5.98 -10.92
N GLU A 241 16.37 -5.17 -11.22
CA GLU A 241 17.48 -4.89 -10.30
C GLU A 241 17.36 -3.54 -9.58
N SER A 242 16.17 -2.94 -9.62
CA SER A 242 15.94 -1.66 -8.97
C SER A 242 16.13 -1.75 -7.46
N LYS A 243 16.63 -0.67 -6.85
CA LYS A 243 16.84 -0.58 -5.40
C LYS A 243 16.14 0.63 -4.82
N LYS A 244 15.74 0.52 -3.55
CA LYS A 244 15.25 1.67 -2.79
C LYS A 244 16.30 2.79 -2.82
N TYR A 245 15.83 4.02 -3.04
CA TYR A 245 16.71 5.18 -3.05
C TYR A 245 17.45 5.32 -1.72
N SER A 246 18.73 5.69 -1.82
CA SER A 246 19.56 6.11 -0.69
C SER A 246 20.53 7.19 -1.17
N SER A 247 20.80 8.17 -0.32
CA SER A 247 21.59 9.37 -0.66
C SER A 247 23.06 9.08 -1.00
N ASN A 248 23.57 7.90 -0.62
CA ASN A 248 24.94 7.44 -0.92
C ASN A 248 25.08 6.77 -2.30
N LEU A 249 23.98 6.53 -3.03
CA LEU A 249 24.01 5.93 -4.35
C LEU A 249 24.34 6.98 -5.41
N ASN A 250 25.03 6.57 -6.48
CA ASN A 250 25.38 7.47 -7.57
C ASN A 250 24.46 7.31 -8.78
N VAL A 251 24.14 8.41 -9.46
CA VAL A 251 23.20 8.41 -10.58
C VAL A 251 23.82 9.05 -11.82
N ALA A 252 23.55 8.48 -12.98
CA ALA A 252 24.03 8.99 -14.26
C ALA A 252 23.13 10.11 -14.79
N SER A 253 21.82 9.98 -14.62
CA SER A 253 20.82 10.91 -15.14
C SER A 253 20.51 12.06 -14.17
N SER A 254 20.12 13.22 -14.71
CA SER A 254 19.59 14.34 -13.91
C SER A 254 18.47 15.10 -14.62
N ILE A 255 17.57 15.69 -13.83
CA ILE A 255 16.44 16.51 -14.31
C ILE A 255 16.71 17.96 -13.93
N GLY A 256 16.66 18.85 -14.92
CA GLY A 256 16.62 20.30 -14.74
C GLY A 256 15.17 20.80 -14.75
N PHE A 257 14.71 21.36 -13.63
CA PHE A 257 13.33 21.81 -13.46
C PHE A 257 13.25 23.18 -12.75
N TYR A 258 12.10 23.83 -12.85
CA TYR A 258 11.78 25.02 -12.08
C TYR A 258 10.41 24.91 -11.38
N ILE A 259 10.22 25.70 -10.34
CA ILE A 259 8.95 25.80 -9.61
C ILE A 259 8.12 26.94 -10.21
N PRO A 260 6.93 26.67 -10.78
CA PRO A 260 6.15 27.69 -11.46
C PRO A 260 5.56 28.76 -10.53
N ASP A 261 5.35 28.44 -9.24
CA ASP A 261 4.74 29.36 -8.26
C ASP A 261 5.42 29.24 -6.88
N VAL A 262 6.61 29.84 -6.76
CA VAL A 262 7.39 29.83 -5.51
C VAL A 262 6.69 30.62 -4.39
N GLU A 263 5.96 31.68 -4.73
CA GLU A 263 5.27 32.51 -3.74
C GLU A 263 4.10 31.77 -3.08
N ASN A 264 3.33 31.00 -3.86
CA ASN A 264 2.32 30.12 -3.29
C ASN A 264 2.95 29.00 -2.43
N LEU A 265 4.10 28.45 -2.84
CA LEU A 265 4.81 27.45 -2.04
C LEU A 265 5.25 28.00 -0.67
N LYS A 266 5.82 29.21 -0.66
CA LYS A 266 6.13 29.94 0.59
C LYS A 266 4.88 30.17 1.43
N ARG A 267 3.77 30.58 0.80
CA ARG A 267 2.49 30.80 1.49
C ARG A 267 1.96 29.52 2.13
N ILE A 268 2.01 28.38 1.45
CA ILE A 268 1.61 27.07 2.00
C ILE A 268 2.45 26.78 3.25
N ALA A 269 3.77 26.87 3.14
CA ALA A 269 4.65 26.56 4.25
C ALA A 269 4.48 27.54 5.44
N ASN A 270 4.23 28.82 5.19
CA ASN A 270 3.97 29.81 6.24
C ASN A 270 2.58 29.66 6.90
N ASN A 271 1.61 29.03 6.22
CA ASN A 271 0.25 28.86 6.72
C ASN A 271 0.03 27.52 7.45
N GLU A 272 1.06 26.70 7.60
CA GLU A 272 0.95 25.34 8.14
C GLU A 272 0.25 25.31 9.49
N GLU A 273 0.60 26.19 10.42
CA GLU A 273 0.00 26.26 11.75
C GLU A 273 -1.51 26.51 11.68
N LEU A 274 -1.94 27.49 10.87
CA LEU A 274 -3.33 27.86 10.72
C LEU A 274 -4.15 26.72 10.10
N VAL A 275 -3.63 26.08 9.05
CA VAL A 275 -4.32 24.97 8.40
C VAL A 275 -4.37 23.74 9.30
N THR A 276 -3.28 23.45 10.02
CA THR A 276 -3.23 22.36 11.00
C THR A 276 -4.30 22.57 12.09
N LYS A 277 -4.44 23.79 12.61
CA LYS A 277 -5.49 24.11 13.59
C LYS A 277 -6.91 23.86 13.03
N LYS A 278 -7.19 24.27 11.79
CA LYS A 278 -8.49 24.02 11.14
C LYS A 278 -8.74 22.52 10.93
N TRP A 279 -7.71 21.79 10.53
CA TRP A 279 -7.77 20.34 10.34
C TRP A 279 -8.05 19.61 11.65
N LEU A 280 -7.39 19.97 12.74
CA LEU A 280 -7.64 19.37 14.05
C LEU A 280 -9.08 19.62 14.55
N LEU A 281 -9.64 20.82 14.30
CA LEU A 281 -11.06 21.10 14.58
C LEU A 281 -12.00 20.22 13.75
N HIS A 282 -11.67 20.00 12.46
CA HIS A 282 -12.41 19.07 11.62
C HIS A 282 -12.34 17.62 12.14
N LEU A 283 -11.16 17.17 12.59
CA LEU A 283 -10.98 15.85 13.20
C LEU A 283 -11.76 15.72 14.51
N GLU A 284 -11.84 16.78 15.32
CA GLU A 284 -12.65 16.80 16.53
C GLU A 284 -14.14 16.60 16.22
N GLU A 285 -14.65 17.28 15.19
CA GLU A 285 -16.05 17.12 14.73
C GLU A 285 -16.30 15.72 14.16
N LEU A 286 -15.35 15.19 13.38
CA LEU A 286 -15.39 13.81 12.90
C LEU A 286 -15.47 12.82 14.07
N ASN A 287 -14.65 13.02 15.11
CA ASN A 287 -14.64 12.18 16.30
C ASN A 287 -15.95 12.27 17.09
N LYS A 288 -16.59 13.45 17.17
CA LYS A 288 -17.91 13.61 17.79
C LYS A 288 -18.97 12.80 17.05
N ARG A 289 -19.03 12.93 15.71
CA ARG A 289 -19.97 12.16 14.88
C ARG A 289 -19.75 10.65 15.00
N LEU A 290 -18.48 10.21 15.03
CA LEU A 290 -18.15 8.80 15.17
C LEU A 290 -18.54 8.25 16.55
N ARG A 291 -18.36 9.01 17.64
CA ARG A 291 -18.81 8.61 18.98
C ARG A 291 -20.32 8.39 19.02
N ILE A 292 -21.10 9.32 18.45
CA ILE A 292 -22.55 9.19 18.33
C ILE A 292 -22.90 7.91 17.54
N GLU A 293 -22.24 7.66 16.42
CA GLU A 293 -22.48 6.44 15.63
C GLU A 293 -22.15 5.17 16.42
N ILE A 294 -21.03 5.14 17.16
CA ILE A 294 -20.65 3.97 17.98
C ILE A 294 -21.66 3.73 19.11
N GLU A 295 -22.13 4.80 19.77
CA GLU A 295 -23.13 4.71 20.84
C GLU A 295 -24.50 4.26 20.32
N GLU A 296 -24.89 4.71 19.13
CA GLU A 296 -26.14 4.33 18.49
C GLU A 296 -26.10 2.95 17.82
N LYS A 297 -24.92 2.53 17.34
CA LYS A 297 -24.75 1.33 16.51
C LYS A 297 -23.80 0.36 17.19
N ASN A 298 -24.34 -0.77 17.65
CA ASN A 298 -23.58 -1.87 18.26
C ASN A 298 -22.87 -2.77 17.22
N ASP A 299 -22.39 -2.20 16.12
CA ASP A 299 -21.81 -2.93 14.98
C ASP A 299 -20.43 -2.38 14.55
N ILE A 300 -19.75 -1.62 15.41
CA ILE A 300 -18.43 -1.03 15.11
C ILE A 300 -17.36 -1.62 16.04
N PHE A 301 -16.25 -2.07 15.46
CA PHE A 301 -15.02 -2.41 16.15
C PHE A 301 -13.93 -1.36 15.85
N ILE A 302 -13.23 -0.91 16.90
CA ILE A 302 -12.16 0.08 16.81
C ILE A 302 -10.81 -0.62 17.02
N ALA A 303 -10.05 -0.77 15.94
CA ALA A 303 -8.70 -1.29 15.94
C ALA A 303 -7.70 -0.25 16.47
N SER A 304 -6.71 -0.66 17.25
CA SER A 304 -5.70 0.24 17.82
C SER A 304 -4.60 0.64 16.82
N VAL A 305 -5.03 1.19 15.68
CA VAL A 305 -4.16 1.65 14.59
C VAL A 305 -4.64 3.01 14.09
N MET A 306 -3.71 3.81 13.55
CA MET A 306 -4.08 4.98 12.78
C MET A 306 -4.83 4.54 11.52
N ASP A 307 -5.93 5.19 11.18
CA ASP A 307 -6.76 4.84 10.04
C ASP A 307 -6.21 5.47 8.75
N THR A 308 -5.45 4.66 8.01
CA THR A 308 -4.86 5.00 6.71
C THR A 308 -4.93 3.78 5.80
N TYR A 309 -4.69 3.96 4.50
CA TYR A 309 -4.63 2.82 3.58
C TYR A 309 -3.47 1.88 3.93
N ARG A 310 -2.30 2.43 4.29
CA ARG A 310 -1.10 1.64 4.64
C ARG A 310 -1.25 0.81 5.92
N SER A 311 -2.20 1.13 6.78
CA SER A 311 -2.45 0.40 8.03
C SER A 311 -3.58 -0.63 7.93
N LEU A 312 -4.17 -0.85 6.74
CA LEU A 312 -5.21 -1.87 6.54
C LEU A 312 -4.79 -3.28 7.02
N PRO A 313 -3.57 -3.79 6.76
CA PRO A 313 -3.18 -5.11 7.25
C PRO A 313 -3.19 -5.19 8.79
N ALA A 314 -2.64 -4.17 9.47
CA ALA A 314 -2.65 -4.09 10.92
C ALA A 314 -4.07 -3.95 11.48
N LYS A 315 -4.91 -3.13 10.83
CA LYS A 315 -6.34 -2.98 11.16
C LYS A 315 -7.06 -4.33 11.14
N LEU A 316 -6.81 -5.13 10.11
CA LEU A 316 -7.39 -6.46 9.94
C LEU A 316 -6.90 -7.45 11.01
N LEU A 317 -5.60 -7.45 11.31
CA LEU A 317 -5.03 -8.30 12.37
C LEU A 317 -5.60 -7.97 13.75
N GLU A 318 -5.75 -6.69 14.09
CA GLU A 318 -6.38 -6.27 15.35
C GLU A 318 -7.84 -6.76 15.46
N PHE A 319 -8.60 -6.70 14.36
CA PHE A 319 -9.94 -7.28 14.31
C PHE A 319 -9.93 -8.79 14.55
N TYR A 320 -9.00 -9.52 13.93
CA TYR A 320 -8.89 -10.97 14.11
C TYR A 320 -8.47 -11.36 15.52
N LYS A 321 -7.54 -10.63 16.16
CA LYS A 321 -7.18 -10.81 17.57
C LYS A 321 -8.41 -10.68 18.45
N TRP A 322 -9.15 -9.58 18.30
CA TRP A 322 -10.35 -9.33 19.06
C TRP A 322 -11.43 -10.40 18.82
N LEU A 323 -11.69 -10.74 17.56
CA LEU A 323 -12.71 -11.73 17.18
C LEU A 323 -12.39 -13.10 17.77
N HIS A 324 -11.13 -13.53 17.67
CA HIS A 324 -10.64 -14.80 18.21
C HIS A 324 -10.80 -14.91 19.73
N LEU A 325 -10.55 -13.82 20.46
CA LEU A 325 -10.64 -13.79 21.92
C LEU A 325 -12.08 -13.71 22.44
N ASN A 326 -13.00 -13.10 21.67
CA ASN A 326 -14.34 -12.75 22.15
C ASN A 326 -15.46 -13.63 21.60
N TYR A 327 -15.28 -14.27 20.45
CA TYR A 327 -16.36 -15.02 19.78
C TYR A 327 -15.96 -16.47 19.50
N ASP A 328 -16.93 -17.36 19.65
CA ASP A 328 -16.83 -18.72 19.11
C ASP A 328 -17.41 -18.71 17.69
N PHE A 329 -16.55 -18.91 16.68
CA PHE A 329 -16.98 -18.88 15.28
C PHE A 329 -16.44 -20.02 14.42
N THR A 330 -17.06 -20.24 13.25
CA THR A 330 -16.60 -21.25 12.27
C THR A 330 -15.80 -20.61 11.12
N PHE A 331 -16.31 -19.54 10.53
CA PHE A 331 -15.74 -18.87 9.37
C PHE A 331 -15.65 -17.37 9.57
N VAL A 332 -14.73 -16.73 8.86
CA VAL A 332 -14.63 -15.26 8.79
C VAL A 332 -14.67 -14.81 7.35
N LEU A 333 -15.53 -13.85 7.03
CA LEU A 333 -15.55 -13.14 5.76
C LEU A 333 -14.97 -11.73 5.97
N LYS A 334 -14.02 -11.35 5.13
CA LYS A 334 -13.59 -9.95 4.98
C LYS A 334 -14.30 -9.35 3.77
N THR A 335 -14.73 -8.10 3.88
CA THR A 335 -15.21 -7.27 2.77
C THR A 335 -14.91 -5.80 3.05
N ASP A 336 -15.15 -4.94 2.07
CA ASP A 336 -15.08 -3.47 2.21
C ASP A 336 -16.48 -2.83 2.31
N ASP A 337 -16.54 -1.58 2.77
CA ASP A 337 -17.79 -0.82 2.95
C ASP A 337 -18.38 -0.26 1.63
N ASP A 338 -17.63 -0.39 0.53
CA ASP A 338 -18.03 -0.07 -0.85
C ASP A 338 -18.49 -1.32 -1.63
N SER A 339 -18.90 -2.37 -0.91
CA SER A 339 -19.27 -3.67 -1.49
C SER A 339 -20.68 -4.11 -1.10
N VAL A 340 -21.32 -4.90 -1.98
CA VAL A 340 -22.60 -5.59 -1.74
C VAL A 340 -22.40 -7.08 -1.79
N LEU A 341 -22.95 -7.82 -0.81
CA LEU A 341 -22.81 -9.26 -0.66
C LEU A 341 -24.14 -10.02 -0.75
N ASP A 342 -24.13 -11.17 -1.42
CA ASP A 342 -25.15 -12.22 -1.29
C ASP A 342 -24.77 -13.19 -0.15
N ILE A 343 -25.04 -12.75 1.09
CA ILE A 343 -24.74 -13.54 2.30
C ILE A 343 -25.50 -14.87 2.31
N SER A 344 -26.74 -14.89 1.81
CA SER A 344 -27.57 -16.10 1.82
C SER A 344 -26.93 -17.22 1.02
N ARG A 345 -26.43 -16.90 -0.18
CA ARG A 345 -25.78 -17.85 -1.06
C ARG A 345 -24.42 -18.29 -0.53
N LEU A 346 -23.62 -17.36 0.02
CA LEU A 346 -22.35 -17.68 0.68
C LEU A 346 -22.55 -18.65 1.84
N LEU A 347 -23.50 -18.37 2.74
CA LEU A 347 -23.83 -19.25 3.86
C LEU A 347 -24.28 -20.63 3.41
N LYS A 348 -25.11 -20.70 2.36
CA LYS A 348 -25.56 -21.98 1.79
C LYS A 348 -24.37 -22.84 1.39
N GLN A 349 -23.41 -22.27 0.63
CA GLN A 349 -22.20 -22.99 0.21
C GLN A 349 -21.34 -23.43 1.41
N LEU A 350 -21.08 -22.50 2.35
CA LEU A 350 -20.33 -22.80 3.58
C LEU A 350 -20.97 -23.89 4.45
N MET A 351 -22.29 -24.01 4.39
CA MET A 351 -23.03 -25.00 5.18
C MET A 351 -23.15 -26.36 4.48
N GLU A 352 -23.22 -26.40 3.16
CA GLU A 352 -23.38 -27.61 2.36
C GLU A 352 -22.05 -28.36 2.14
N ASP A 353 -20.93 -27.63 2.03
CA ASP A 353 -19.62 -28.25 1.84
C ASP A 353 -18.98 -28.65 3.18
N SER A 354 -18.99 -29.96 3.47
CA SER A 354 -18.39 -30.51 4.69
C SER A 354 -16.87 -30.35 4.76
N ARG A 355 -16.18 -30.21 3.62
CA ARG A 355 -14.72 -29.99 3.55
C ARG A 355 -14.36 -28.65 4.18
N LEU A 356 -15.22 -27.64 4.01
CA LEU A 356 -15.00 -26.31 4.57
C LEU A 356 -15.08 -26.31 6.10
N LYS A 357 -15.91 -27.17 6.70
CA LYS A 357 -16.09 -27.22 8.17
C LYS A 357 -15.01 -28.00 8.91
N TYR A 358 -14.55 -29.11 8.33
CA TYR A 358 -13.70 -30.08 9.04
C TYR A 358 -12.35 -30.34 8.34
N GLY A 359 -12.03 -29.58 7.29
CA GLY A 359 -10.82 -29.72 6.51
C GLY A 359 -9.58 -29.06 7.11
N GLN A 360 -8.52 -29.05 6.30
CA GLN A 360 -7.28 -28.31 6.54
C GLN A 360 -7.55 -26.79 6.56
N PRO A 361 -6.63 -25.94 7.04
CA PRO A 361 -6.75 -24.50 6.91
C PRO A 361 -6.94 -24.11 5.44
N TRP A 362 -7.94 -23.28 5.15
CA TRP A 362 -8.28 -22.85 3.79
C TRP A 362 -8.71 -21.39 3.71
N LEU A 363 -8.52 -20.81 2.52
CA LEU A 363 -8.94 -19.48 2.10
C LEU A 363 -9.72 -19.60 0.78
N TRP A 364 -10.91 -19.00 0.71
CA TRP A 364 -11.84 -19.06 -0.41
C TRP A 364 -12.08 -17.67 -0.98
N SER A 365 -11.72 -17.48 -2.25
CA SER A 365 -11.86 -16.23 -2.99
C SER A 365 -11.58 -16.48 -4.48
N ASN A 366 -11.60 -15.40 -5.26
CA ASN A 366 -10.89 -15.31 -6.53
C ASN A 366 -9.48 -14.80 -6.24
N PHE A 367 -8.47 -15.35 -6.90
CA PHE A 367 -7.07 -15.08 -6.57
C PHE A 367 -6.30 -14.41 -7.69
N ARG A 368 -5.45 -13.46 -7.30
CA ARG A 368 -4.43 -12.89 -8.17
C ARG A 368 -3.16 -13.73 -8.07
N LYS A 369 -2.62 -14.14 -9.21
CA LYS A 369 -1.43 -14.99 -9.35
C LYS A 369 -0.39 -14.30 -10.21
N ASN A 370 0.88 -14.48 -9.90
CA ASN A 370 2.01 -13.86 -10.61
C ASN A 370 1.85 -12.35 -10.79
N TRP A 371 1.24 -11.68 -9.80
CA TRP A 371 0.96 -10.26 -9.89
C TRP A 371 2.25 -9.47 -9.69
N PRO A 372 2.63 -8.56 -10.60
CA PRO A 372 3.86 -7.81 -10.48
C PRO A 372 3.81 -6.88 -9.28
N VAL A 373 4.93 -6.80 -8.57
CA VAL A 373 5.09 -5.90 -7.44
C VAL A 373 5.15 -4.48 -7.97
N ASN A 374 4.23 -3.65 -7.48
CA ASN A 374 4.18 -2.27 -7.89
C ASN A 374 5.05 -1.45 -6.94
N TYR A 375 5.92 -0.63 -7.50
CA TYR A 375 6.80 0.24 -6.73
C TYR A 375 6.33 1.69 -6.72
N ILE A 376 5.10 1.95 -7.22
CA ILE A 376 4.60 3.27 -7.60
C ILE A 376 3.11 3.44 -7.28
N GLY A 377 2.74 4.65 -6.86
CA GLY A 377 1.36 5.03 -6.56
C GLY A 377 0.75 4.31 -5.35
N LYS A 378 -0.58 4.19 -5.36
CA LYS A 378 -1.36 3.58 -4.26
C LYS A 378 -0.81 2.23 -3.83
N TRP A 379 -0.49 1.37 -4.80
CA TRP A 379 -0.09 -0.01 -4.54
C TRP A 379 1.40 -0.21 -4.36
N THR A 380 2.14 0.87 -4.09
CA THR A 380 3.58 0.78 -3.88
C THR A 380 3.94 -0.14 -2.70
N ASP A 381 4.91 -1.01 -2.91
CA ASP A 381 5.53 -1.85 -1.88
C ASP A 381 7.06 -1.81 -1.99
N TYR A 382 7.70 -1.05 -1.12
CA TYR A 382 9.17 -0.90 -1.16
C TYR A 382 9.90 -2.04 -0.45
N ASP A 383 9.20 -2.79 0.39
CA ASP A 383 9.81 -3.73 1.33
C ASP A 383 9.80 -5.16 0.76
N TYR A 384 8.89 -5.45 -0.18
CA TYR A 384 8.85 -6.74 -0.85
C TYR A 384 9.94 -6.89 -1.93
N GLN A 385 10.74 -7.95 -1.79
CA GLN A 385 11.99 -8.13 -2.54
C GLN A 385 11.84 -8.85 -3.89
N SER A 386 10.82 -9.69 -4.05
CA SER A 386 10.57 -10.38 -5.32
C SER A 386 9.90 -9.43 -6.32
N SER A 387 9.97 -9.74 -7.62
CA SER A 387 9.29 -8.99 -8.68
C SER A 387 7.80 -9.32 -8.80
N VAL A 388 7.36 -10.43 -8.20
CA VAL A 388 5.97 -10.90 -8.21
C VAL A 388 5.55 -11.36 -6.81
N TYR A 389 4.32 -11.05 -6.44
CA TYR A 389 3.71 -11.52 -5.20
C TYR A 389 3.35 -13.01 -5.28
N PRO A 390 3.32 -13.71 -4.13
CA PRO A 390 2.64 -15.01 -4.05
C PRO A 390 1.15 -14.84 -4.33
N THR A 391 0.45 -15.95 -4.55
CA THR A 391 -1.02 -15.94 -4.72
C THR A 391 -1.69 -15.22 -3.54
N PHE A 392 -2.57 -14.27 -3.83
CA PHE A 392 -3.32 -13.52 -2.82
C PHE A 392 -4.79 -13.33 -3.23
N PRO A 393 -5.74 -13.27 -2.27
CA PRO A 393 -7.16 -13.16 -2.58
C PRO A 393 -7.50 -11.79 -3.16
N CYS A 394 -8.64 -11.67 -3.83
CA CYS A 394 -9.16 -10.36 -4.19
C CYS A 394 -9.58 -9.57 -2.94
N GLY A 395 -9.06 -8.34 -2.81
CA GLY A 395 -9.34 -7.48 -1.65
C GLY A 395 -10.83 -7.23 -1.41
N ALA A 396 -11.65 -7.19 -2.46
CA ALA A 396 -13.09 -6.94 -2.35
C ALA A 396 -13.82 -7.89 -1.36
N ALA A 397 -13.57 -9.21 -1.44
CA ALA A 397 -14.14 -10.17 -0.50
C ALA A 397 -13.40 -11.51 -0.51
N TYR A 398 -13.24 -12.11 0.67
CA TYR A 398 -12.77 -13.49 0.84
C TYR A 398 -13.26 -14.10 2.15
N VAL A 399 -13.35 -15.42 2.17
CA VAL A 399 -13.74 -16.20 3.36
C VAL A 399 -12.60 -17.10 3.80
N MET A 400 -12.38 -17.21 5.09
CA MET A 400 -11.34 -18.08 5.65
C MET A 400 -11.87 -18.95 6.79
N SER A 401 -11.23 -20.09 6.94
CA SER A 401 -11.38 -20.98 8.09
C SER A 401 -10.89 -20.35 9.40
N ARG A 402 -11.46 -20.78 10.54
CA ARG A 402 -10.99 -20.34 11.88
C ARG A 402 -9.51 -20.66 12.11
N GLN A 403 -9.00 -21.76 11.54
CA GLN A 403 -7.61 -22.19 11.69
C GLN A 403 -6.64 -21.16 11.09
N ILE A 404 -7.00 -20.53 9.96
CA ILE A 404 -6.22 -19.42 9.40
C ILE A 404 -6.19 -18.24 10.38
N VAL A 405 -7.35 -17.85 10.92
CA VAL A 405 -7.46 -16.74 11.88
C VAL A 405 -6.61 -17.01 13.13
N GLN A 406 -6.66 -18.23 13.66
CA GLN A 406 -5.84 -18.67 14.78
C GLN A 406 -4.34 -18.51 14.48
N TRP A 407 -3.90 -18.99 13.32
CA TRP A 407 -2.50 -18.86 12.94
C TRP A 407 -2.07 -17.39 12.79
N LEU A 408 -2.90 -16.54 12.16
CA LEU A 408 -2.63 -15.11 12.03
C LEU A 408 -2.51 -14.43 13.39
N VAL A 409 -3.44 -14.71 14.32
CA VAL A 409 -3.44 -14.12 15.67
C VAL A 409 -2.21 -14.53 16.47
N LEU A 410 -1.81 -15.81 16.42
CA LEU A 410 -0.64 -16.31 17.13
C LEU A 410 0.69 -15.74 16.60
N ASN A 411 0.72 -15.30 15.34
CA ASN A 411 1.93 -14.77 14.71
C ASN A 411 1.89 -13.25 14.50
N ALA A 412 0.82 -12.58 14.89
CA ALA A 412 0.53 -11.19 14.50
C ALA A 412 1.66 -10.19 14.79
N GLU A 413 2.42 -10.38 15.86
CA GLU A 413 3.55 -9.50 16.24
C GLU A 413 4.79 -9.67 15.32
N THR A 414 4.84 -10.75 14.54
CA THR A 414 5.95 -11.04 13.60
C THR A 414 5.58 -10.78 12.14
N LEU A 415 4.29 -10.56 11.86
CA LEU A 415 3.79 -10.35 10.51
C LEU A 415 4.03 -8.90 10.07
N HIS A 416 4.75 -8.74 8.95
CA HIS A 416 4.99 -7.42 8.34
C HIS A 416 3.76 -6.90 7.59
N ASN A 417 3.52 -5.59 7.64
CA ASN A 417 2.43 -4.94 6.89
C ASN A 417 2.91 -4.58 5.48
N TYR A 418 2.28 -5.15 4.46
CA TYR A 418 2.56 -4.85 3.05
C TYR A 418 1.53 -3.87 2.45
N GLN A 419 1.64 -3.57 1.16
CA GLN A 419 0.92 -2.46 0.52
C GLN A 419 -0.61 -2.49 0.57
N GLY A 420 -1.22 -3.62 0.94
CA GLY A 420 -2.65 -3.81 1.17
C GLY A 420 -2.89 -5.04 2.05
N GLU A 421 -4.08 -5.17 2.65
CA GLU A 421 -4.42 -6.31 3.51
C GLU A 421 -4.54 -7.62 2.73
N ASP A 422 -4.93 -7.53 1.46
CA ASP A 422 -5.05 -8.67 0.54
C ASP A 422 -3.69 -9.25 0.17
N VAL A 423 -2.76 -8.40 -0.27
CA VAL A 423 -1.37 -8.79 -0.54
C VAL A 423 -0.69 -9.27 0.73
N SER A 424 -0.91 -8.59 1.86
CA SER A 424 -0.39 -9.04 3.15
C SER A 424 -0.91 -10.43 3.49
N MET A 425 -2.20 -10.70 3.31
CA MET A 425 -2.82 -12.02 3.52
C MET A 425 -2.13 -13.11 2.70
N GLY A 426 -1.92 -12.89 1.39
CA GLY A 426 -1.24 -13.87 0.54
C GLY A 426 0.22 -14.12 0.97
N ILE A 427 0.95 -13.07 1.33
CA ILE A 427 2.33 -13.19 1.80
C ILE A 427 2.38 -13.93 3.15
N TRP A 428 1.53 -13.59 4.11
CA TRP A 428 1.50 -14.26 5.41
C TRP A 428 1.18 -15.75 5.26
N LEU A 429 0.17 -16.08 4.46
CA LEU A 429 -0.27 -17.47 4.28
C LEU A 429 0.71 -18.33 3.46
N SER A 430 1.66 -17.72 2.75
CA SER A 430 2.74 -18.46 2.09
C SER A 430 3.58 -19.29 3.09
N ALA A 431 3.61 -18.89 4.36
CA ALA A 431 4.33 -19.61 5.41
C ALA A 431 3.70 -20.96 5.80
N ILE A 432 2.39 -21.13 5.61
CA ILE A 432 1.66 -22.37 5.97
C ILE A 432 1.03 -23.08 4.77
N ASN A 433 1.02 -22.44 3.60
CA ASN A 433 0.47 -22.96 2.36
C ASN A 433 -0.90 -23.64 2.53
N PRO A 434 -1.94 -22.88 2.96
CA PRO A 434 -3.27 -23.43 3.15
C PRO A 434 -3.91 -23.83 1.81
N GLU A 435 -5.04 -24.51 1.86
CA GLU A 435 -5.83 -24.76 0.65
C GLU A 435 -6.42 -23.45 0.13
N PHE A 436 -6.01 -23.03 -1.07
CA PHE A 436 -6.60 -21.90 -1.79
C PHE A 436 -7.74 -22.42 -2.66
N ILE A 437 -8.97 -22.15 -2.24
CA ILE A 437 -10.18 -22.57 -2.94
C ILE A 437 -10.52 -21.46 -3.93
N GLU A 438 -10.13 -21.65 -5.19
CA GLU A 438 -10.39 -20.69 -6.27
C GLU A 438 -11.88 -20.70 -6.65
N ASP A 439 -12.50 -19.51 -6.68
CA ASP A 439 -13.87 -19.34 -7.12
C ASP A 439 -14.08 -17.98 -7.79
N GLU A 440 -14.29 -18.01 -9.11
CA GLU A 440 -14.52 -16.83 -9.95
C GLU A 440 -15.79 -16.06 -9.60
N ASN A 441 -16.71 -16.65 -8.81
CA ASN A 441 -17.89 -15.95 -8.32
C ASN A 441 -17.54 -14.84 -7.31
N PHE A 442 -16.31 -14.76 -6.80
CA PHE A 442 -15.83 -13.59 -6.07
C PHE A 442 -15.33 -12.52 -7.05
N GLU A 443 -16.01 -11.37 -7.05
CA GLU A 443 -15.67 -10.25 -7.92
C GLU A 443 -14.67 -9.33 -7.26
N CYS A 444 -13.67 -8.88 -8.01
CA CYS A 444 -12.58 -8.05 -7.48
C CYS A 444 -12.84 -6.54 -7.68
N ASP A 445 -13.89 -6.17 -8.41
CA ASP A 445 -14.22 -4.81 -8.81
C ASP A 445 -15.73 -4.67 -9.14
N VAL A 446 -16.10 -3.66 -9.94
CA VAL A 446 -17.49 -3.38 -10.35
C VAL A 446 -18.09 -4.43 -11.27
N ARG A 447 -17.27 -5.30 -11.88
CA ARG A 447 -17.70 -6.42 -12.72
C ARG A 447 -18.55 -7.38 -11.90
N CYS A 448 -19.44 -8.04 -12.61
CA CYS A 448 -20.44 -8.90 -12.02
C CYS A 448 -21.00 -9.82 -13.09
N HIS A 449 -21.22 -11.08 -12.75
CA HIS A 449 -22.01 -12.05 -13.51
C HIS A 449 -23.09 -12.69 -12.63
N HIS A 450 -24.04 -13.41 -13.24
CA HIS A 450 -25.23 -13.96 -12.53
C HIS A 450 -24.88 -14.83 -11.30
N LYS A 451 -23.65 -15.34 -11.22
CA LYS A 451 -23.23 -16.21 -10.13
C LYS A 451 -22.43 -15.50 -9.03
N SER A 452 -22.14 -14.21 -9.19
CA SER A 452 -21.28 -13.47 -8.27
C SER A 452 -21.82 -13.42 -6.85
N TYR A 453 -20.96 -13.63 -5.87
CA TYR A 453 -21.25 -13.49 -4.44
C TYR A 453 -21.20 -12.05 -3.97
N ASN A 454 -20.45 -11.20 -4.67
CA ASN A 454 -20.26 -9.81 -4.33
C ASN A 454 -20.17 -8.91 -5.57
N ARG A 455 -20.29 -7.60 -5.34
CA ARG A 455 -19.94 -6.54 -6.27
C ARG A 455 -19.29 -5.41 -5.48
N ALA A 456 -18.19 -4.85 -5.97
CA ALA A 456 -17.32 -3.96 -5.18
C ALA A 456 -17.06 -2.62 -5.88
N GLN A 457 -16.35 -1.71 -5.20
CA GLN A 457 -15.99 -0.37 -5.69
C GLN A 457 -17.22 0.50 -6.00
N LEU A 458 -18.26 0.38 -5.17
CA LEU A 458 -19.55 1.05 -5.37
C LEU A 458 -19.68 2.30 -4.49
N GLY A 459 -20.18 3.38 -5.06
CA GLY A 459 -20.65 4.54 -4.32
C GLY A 459 -21.96 4.27 -3.57
N TYR A 460 -22.37 5.24 -2.74
CA TYR A 460 -23.61 5.15 -1.96
C TYR A 460 -24.83 4.78 -2.82
N ASP A 461 -25.09 5.54 -3.88
CA ASP A 461 -26.27 5.32 -4.74
C ASP A 461 -26.21 3.98 -5.49
N GLU A 462 -25.00 3.55 -5.85
CA GLU A 462 -24.76 2.29 -6.55
C GLU A 462 -25.03 1.09 -5.64
N ILE A 463 -24.63 1.15 -4.37
CA ILE A 463 -24.97 0.13 -3.36
C ILE A 463 -26.49 -0.02 -3.25
N ILE A 464 -27.23 1.10 -3.16
CA ILE A 464 -28.70 1.07 -3.09
C ILE A 464 -29.30 0.48 -4.36
N LYS A 465 -28.77 0.88 -5.53
CA LYS A 465 -29.22 0.39 -6.84
C LYS A 465 -28.99 -1.11 -7.00
N VAL A 466 -27.78 -1.60 -6.73
CA VAL A 466 -27.41 -3.02 -6.78
C VAL A 466 -28.29 -3.83 -5.84
N TRP A 467 -28.54 -3.34 -4.63
CA TRP A 467 -29.43 -4.02 -3.71
C TRP A 467 -30.88 -4.06 -4.17
N SER A 468 -31.34 -3.06 -4.94
CA SER A 468 -32.68 -3.09 -5.54
C SER A 468 -32.82 -4.21 -6.58
N TYR A 469 -31.77 -4.48 -7.38
CA TYR A 469 -31.74 -5.64 -8.28
C TYR A 469 -31.82 -6.93 -7.50
N TYR A 470 -30.99 -7.06 -6.46
CA TYR A 470 -30.99 -8.25 -5.62
C TYR A 470 -32.36 -8.53 -4.98
N LYS A 471 -33.06 -7.49 -4.51
CA LYS A 471 -34.42 -7.65 -3.97
C LYS A 471 -35.42 -8.15 -5.02
N ASN A 472 -35.31 -7.67 -6.26
CA ASN A 472 -36.27 -7.97 -7.32
C ASN A 472 -36.04 -9.33 -7.96
N CYS A 473 -34.78 -9.71 -8.22
CA CYS A 473 -34.44 -10.89 -9.02
C CYS A 473 -33.37 -11.79 -8.40
N GLN A 474 -32.93 -11.54 -7.15
CA GLN A 474 -31.85 -12.30 -6.49
C GLN A 474 -30.52 -12.31 -7.27
N ASN A 475 -30.22 -11.20 -7.96
CA ASN A 475 -29.02 -11.03 -8.76
C ASN A 475 -28.38 -9.65 -8.48
N LEU A 476 -27.06 -9.61 -8.29
CA LEU A 476 -26.30 -8.39 -7.96
C LEU A 476 -25.96 -7.53 -9.20
N CYS A 477 -26.07 -8.08 -10.41
CA CYS A 477 -25.62 -7.42 -11.63
C CYS A 477 -26.76 -6.67 -12.32
N SER A 478 -27.84 -7.38 -12.59
CA SER A 478 -29.04 -6.91 -13.29
C SER A 478 -30.19 -7.91 -13.10
N CYS A 479 -31.42 -7.48 -13.42
CA CYS A 479 -32.59 -8.36 -13.51
C CYS A 479 -32.96 -8.76 -14.94
N ASP A 480 -32.19 -8.28 -15.92
CA ASP A 480 -32.35 -8.56 -17.34
C ASP A 480 -31.77 -9.92 -17.72
#